data_AF-A0A6B1AHV8-F1
#
_entry.id   AF-A0A6B1AHV8-F1
#
_cell.length_a   1.000
_cell.length_b   1.000
_cell.length_c   1.000
_cell.angle_alpha   90.00
_cell.angle_beta   90.00
_cell.angle_gamma   90.00
#
_symmetry.space_group_name_H-M   'P 1'
#
loop_
_entity.id
_entity.type
_entity.pdbx_description
1 polymer ?
#
loop_
_entity_poly.entity_id
_entity_poly.type
_entity_poly.pdbx_seq_one_letter_code
_entity_poly.pdbx_strand_id
1 'polypeptide(L)'
;MMYRNPAILTRLALLVPLGLVTGAPAAAQEAVSVEIVPGAVSLAVGEEVTLTARVLDAEGNAVDAQVLFFPSFADGRSGSARQSIDVDRATGRIRAVKGGEFLISAIVATARNLRGEAMVSVAFPPVDRIDVTPLGGSTYVGVATRHRATLLDTAEDERDGEIRWSTSDGGVATVDRFGILTAHAPGSVVLRAEAEGISADVAYEIRENPAARLTDEILWRQKEQFSDGVGYSWIDSLKEMAEGEIGDGQLARAAARFPTNTPLTKEAYLYRSIFASHFPGEPAVRCAPEGPSIACSTPAAIAWDPAFAGMADPSGRAVQGVHAHSY
;
A
#
# COMPACT_ATOMS: atom_id res chain seq x y z
N MET A 1 -7.52 100.77 21.22
CA MET A 1 -7.26 101.14 19.82
C MET A 1 -8.22 100.31 18.96
N MET A 2 -9.20 100.97 18.32
CA MET A 2 -10.01 100.56 17.15
C MET A 2 -10.71 99.17 17.17
N TYR A 3 -11.99 98.96 16.82
CA TYR A 3 -13.05 99.76 16.19
C TYR A 3 -14.38 98.95 16.22
N ARG A 4 -15.51 99.66 16.36
CA ARG A 4 -16.91 99.41 15.88
C ARG A 4 -17.73 98.17 16.32
N ASN A 5 -18.91 98.32 16.96
CA ASN A 5 -20.27 98.82 16.55
C ASN A 5 -21.20 97.70 15.99
N PRO A 6 -22.55 97.85 15.98
CA PRO A 6 -23.49 97.02 16.74
C PRO A 6 -24.56 96.33 15.84
N ALA A 7 -25.44 95.49 16.40
CA ALA A 7 -26.86 95.39 15.99
C ALA A 7 -27.63 94.32 16.80
N ILE A 8 -28.81 94.74 17.22
CA ILE A 8 -29.93 93.95 17.77
C ILE A 8 -30.52 93.07 16.65
N LEU A 9 -30.93 91.83 16.95
CA LEU A 9 -31.99 91.13 16.20
C LEU A 9 -32.58 89.96 17.00
N THR A 10 -33.83 90.15 17.38
CA THR A 10 -34.80 89.18 17.89
C THR A 10 -34.92 87.98 16.94
N ARG A 11 -34.86 86.74 17.46
CA ARG A 11 -35.28 85.53 16.73
C ARG A 11 -36.21 84.67 17.59
N LEU A 12 -37.50 84.71 17.22
CA LEU A 12 -38.44 83.61 17.37
C LEU A 12 -38.11 82.55 16.30
N ALA A 13 -38.14 81.25 16.62
CA ALA A 13 -38.86 80.23 15.84
C ALA A 13 -38.50 78.78 16.21
N LEU A 14 -39.59 78.02 16.39
CA LEU A 14 -39.83 76.62 16.06
C LEU A 14 -39.08 75.50 16.80
N LEU A 15 -39.84 74.86 17.71
CA LEU A 15 -39.71 73.45 18.04
C LEU A 15 -39.94 72.59 16.78
N VAL A 16 -38.99 71.70 16.47
CA VAL A 16 -39.19 70.54 15.59
C VAL A 16 -39.34 69.31 16.49
N PRO A 17 -40.41 68.50 16.38
CA PRO A 17 -40.48 67.27 17.14
C PRO A 17 -39.53 66.24 16.51
N LEU A 18 -38.59 65.76 17.32
CA LEU A 18 -37.73 64.63 16.98
C LEU A 18 -38.58 63.36 17.07
N GLY A 19 -39.08 62.88 15.93
CA GLY A 19 -39.75 61.58 15.85
C GLY A 19 -38.75 60.46 16.09
N LEU A 20 -38.76 59.87 17.29
CA LEU A 20 -38.11 58.58 17.53
C LEU A 20 -38.88 57.51 16.75
N VAL A 21 -38.33 57.08 15.62
CA VAL A 21 -38.73 55.82 14.98
C VAL A 21 -38.10 54.70 15.80
N THR A 22 -38.87 54.16 16.74
CA THR A 22 -38.52 52.90 17.41
C THR A 22 -38.84 51.76 16.45
N GLY A 23 -37.94 51.51 15.49
CA GLY A 23 -37.90 50.22 14.81
C GLY A 23 -37.51 49.17 15.83
N ALA A 24 -38.41 48.26 16.18
CA ALA A 24 -38.06 47.07 16.93
C ALA A 24 -36.90 46.36 16.22
N PRO A 25 -35.92 45.78 16.94
CA PRO A 25 -34.93 44.93 16.30
C PRO A 25 -35.70 43.83 15.57
N ALA A 26 -35.52 43.75 14.25
CA ALA A 26 -36.03 42.63 13.47
C ALA A 26 -35.53 41.36 14.15
N ALA A 27 -36.47 40.56 14.66
CA ALA A 27 -36.14 39.27 15.25
C ALA A 27 -35.27 38.52 14.23
N ALA A 28 -34.11 38.04 14.65
CA ALA A 28 -33.25 37.23 13.80
C ALA A 28 -34.08 36.03 13.34
N GLN A 29 -34.34 35.97 12.04
CA GLN A 29 -35.17 34.94 11.42
C GLN A 29 -34.49 33.59 11.63
N GLU A 30 -35.13 32.69 12.38
CA GLU A 30 -34.52 31.44 12.79
C GLU A 30 -34.50 30.45 11.61
N ALA A 31 -33.31 30.00 11.22
CA ALA A 31 -33.15 29.03 10.14
C ALA A 31 -33.55 27.61 10.60
N VAL A 32 -34.44 26.96 9.83
CA VAL A 32 -35.01 25.64 10.18
C VAL A 32 -34.70 24.57 9.14
N SER A 33 -34.46 24.93 7.87
CA SER A 33 -34.14 23.97 6.81
C SER A 33 -33.10 24.50 5.81
N VAL A 34 -32.44 23.58 5.11
CA VAL A 34 -31.50 23.89 4.02
C VAL A 34 -31.89 23.05 2.82
N GLU A 35 -32.26 23.71 1.73
CA GLU A 35 -32.58 23.09 0.45
C GLU A 35 -31.39 23.26 -0.51
N ILE A 36 -30.97 22.18 -1.17
CA ILE A 36 -29.94 22.26 -2.22
C ILE A 36 -30.60 22.13 -3.59
N VAL A 37 -30.27 23.04 -4.50
CA VAL A 37 -30.78 23.07 -5.87
C VAL A 37 -29.59 23.08 -6.85
N PRO A 38 -29.54 22.15 -7.82
CA PRO A 38 -30.37 20.94 -7.93
C PRO A 38 -30.16 19.96 -6.75
N GLY A 39 -31.21 19.24 -6.35
CA GLY A 39 -31.15 18.26 -5.25
C GLY A 39 -30.51 16.92 -5.66
N ALA A 40 -30.40 16.65 -6.96
CA ALA A 40 -29.65 15.54 -7.52
C ALA A 40 -29.03 15.93 -8.88
N VAL A 41 -27.83 15.44 -9.16
CA VAL A 41 -27.11 15.66 -10.43
C VAL A 41 -26.45 14.37 -10.90
N SER A 42 -26.47 14.14 -12.21
CA SER A 42 -25.63 13.13 -12.86
C SER A 42 -24.60 13.83 -13.76
N LEU A 43 -23.33 13.45 -13.62
CA LEU A 43 -22.20 14.04 -14.33
C LEU A 43 -21.35 12.95 -15.00
N ALA A 44 -20.68 13.30 -16.10
CA ALA A 44 -19.53 12.57 -16.58
C ALA A 44 -18.24 13.08 -15.90
N VAL A 45 -17.18 12.26 -15.87
CA VAL A 45 -15.87 12.69 -15.37
C VAL A 45 -15.39 13.92 -16.16
N GLY A 46 -14.90 14.93 -15.44
CA GLY A 46 -14.44 16.21 -15.99
C GLY A 46 -15.52 17.29 -16.08
N GLU A 47 -16.79 16.95 -15.99
CA GLU A 47 -17.88 17.93 -15.98
C GLU A 47 -17.95 18.73 -14.68
N GLU A 48 -18.52 19.92 -14.79
CA GLU A 48 -18.71 20.85 -13.67
C GLU A 48 -20.18 21.24 -13.50
N VAL A 49 -20.58 21.43 -12.25
CA VAL A 49 -21.91 21.96 -11.89
C VAL A 49 -21.78 22.81 -10.64
N THR A 50 -22.68 23.77 -10.45
CA THR A 50 -22.75 24.53 -9.20
C THR A 50 -24.05 24.22 -8.48
N LEU A 51 -23.95 23.76 -7.23
CA LEU A 51 -25.09 23.59 -6.35
C LEU A 51 -25.33 24.87 -5.56
N THR A 52 -26.59 25.27 -5.45
CA THR A 52 -27.02 26.42 -4.64
C THR A 52 -27.74 25.93 -3.40
N ALA A 53 -27.37 26.42 -2.22
CA ALA A 53 -28.07 26.14 -0.98
C ALA A 53 -28.96 27.31 -0.57
N ARG A 54 -30.23 27.05 -0.28
CA ARG A 54 -31.21 28.03 0.23
C ARG A 54 -31.53 27.66 1.67
N VAL A 55 -31.24 28.57 2.59
CA VAL A 55 -31.57 28.41 4.00
C VAL A 55 -32.94 29.03 4.23
N LEU A 56 -33.88 28.27 4.82
CA LEU A 56 -35.27 28.70 5.00
C LEU A 56 -35.66 28.70 6.47
N ASP A 57 -36.52 29.63 6.87
CA ASP A 57 -37.17 29.66 8.18
C ASP A 57 -38.40 28.74 8.27
N ALA A 58 -39.13 28.77 9.39
CA ALA A 58 -40.34 27.97 9.59
C ALA A 58 -41.48 28.34 8.62
N GLU A 59 -41.50 29.58 8.13
CA GLU A 59 -42.48 30.11 7.19
C GLU A 59 -42.08 29.91 5.72
N GLY A 60 -40.90 29.34 5.45
CA GLY A 60 -40.36 29.08 4.10
C GLY A 60 -39.67 30.28 3.45
N ASN A 61 -39.38 31.35 4.18
CA ASN A 61 -38.65 32.51 3.69
C ASN A 61 -37.15 32.28 3.74
N ALA A 62 -36.41 32.88 2.80
CA ALA A 62 -34.96 32.79 2.76
C ALA A 62 -34.31 33.54 3.93
N VAL A 63 -33.39 32.86 4.62
CA VAL A 63 -32.55 33.41 5.68
C VAL A 63 -31.12 33.56 5.15
N ASP A 64 -30.54 34.74 5.31
CA ASP A 64 -29.12 34.95 4.96
C ASP A 64 -28.22 34.27 5.98
N ALA A 65 -27.50 33.23 5.53
CA ALA A 65 -26.59 32.49 6.37
C ALA A 65 -25.43 31.92 5.54
N GLN A 66 -24.24 31.88 6.15
CA GLN A 66 -23.08 31.28 5.51
C GLN A 66 -23.24 29.76 5.47
N VAL A 67 -23.17 29.19 4.26
CA VAL A 67 -23.24 27.75 4.01
C VAL A 67 -21.89 27.23 3.52
N LEU A 68 -21.50 26.05 3.98
CA LEU A 68 -20.28 25.37 3.57
C LEU A 68 -20.62 24.00 2.98
N PHE A 69 -20.00 23.66 1.85
CA PHE A 69 -20.23 22.40 1.14
C PHE A 69 -19.16 21.36 1.46
N PHE A 70 -19.59 20.11 1.63
CA PHE A 70 -18.70 18.98 1.95
C PHE A 70 -19.11 17.73 1.17
N PRO A 71 -18.17 17.09 0.45
CA PRO A 71 -18.44 15.82 -0.19
C PRO A 71 -18.20 14.66 0.77
N SER A 72 -19.02 13.62 0.63
CA SER A 72 -18.84 12.30 1.23
C SER A 72 -19.25 11.22 0.23
N PHE A 73 -18.82 9.98 0.44
CA PHE A 73 -19.29 8.87 -0.37
C PHE A 73 -20.72 8.49 0.04
N ALA A 74 -21.60 8.25 -0.93
CA ALA A 74 -23.00 7.93 -0.66
C ALA A 74 -23.17 6.57 0.06
N ASP A 75 -22.21 5.65 -0.08
CA ASP A 75 -22.19 4.35 0.60
C ASP A 75 -21.78 4.43 2.09
N GLY A 76 -21.45 5.62 2.59
CA GLY A 76 -21.09 5.86 3.99
C GLY A 76 -19.69 5.37 4.38
N ARG A 77 -18.83 5.00 3.42
CA ARG A 77 -17.47 4.56 3.74
C ARG A 77 -16.65 5.69 4.35
N SER A 78 -15.86 5.36 5.38
CA SER A 78 -14.93 6.29 6.02
C SER A 78 -13.79 6.63 5.05
N GLY A 79 -13.76 7.86 4.58
CA GLY A 79 -12.73 8.36 3.67
C GLY A 79 -13.10 9.74 3.14
N SER A 80 -12.10 10.52 2.73
CA SER A 80 -12.34 11.82 2.11
C SER A 80 -12.72 11.64 0.64
N ALA A 81 -13.93 12.04 0.25
CA ALA A 81 -14.36 12.04 -1.15
C ALA A 81 -13.73 13.16 -1.99
N ARG A 82 -12.98 14.09 -1.38
CA ARG A 82 -12.45 15.31 -2.03
C ARG A 82 -11.46 15.06 -3.18
N GLN A 83 -10.88 13.86 -3.27
CA GLN A 83 -10.01 13.48 -4.39
C GLN A 83 -10.79 12.88 -5.58
N SER A 84 -12.03 12.46 -5.35
CA SER A 84 -12.90 11.85 -6.36
C SER A 84 -13.95 12.84 -6.88
N ILE A 85 -14.31 13.82 -6.08
CA ILE A 85 -15.19 14.93 -6.44
C ILE A 85 -14.64 16.20 -5.80
N ASP A 86 -14.18 17.14 -6.62
CA ASP A 86 -13.68 18.42 -6.13
C ASP A 86 -14.86 19.33 -5.86
N VAL A 87 -14.93 19.89 -4.66
CA VAL A 87 -16.05 20.73 -4.22
C VAL A 87 -15.49 21.99 -3.60
N ASP A 88 -15.77 23.12 -4.24
CA ASP A 88 -15.49 24.43 -3.71
C ASP A 88 -16.42 24.70 -2.52
N ARG A 89 -15.80 24.68 -1.34
CA ARG A 89 -16.49 24.73 -0.05
C ARG A 89 -17.38 25.96 0.12
N ALA A 90 -17.05 27.09 -0.50
CA ALA A 90 -17.76 28.35 -0.31
C ALA A 90 -18.81 28.59 -1.40
N THR A 91 -18.53 28.21 -2.64
CA THR A 91 -19.40 28.51 -3.79
C THR A 91 -20.34 27.38 -4.16
N GLY A 92 -20.07 26.15 -3.71
CA GLY A 92 -20.85 24.98 -4.13
C GLY A 92 -20.55 24.53 -5.57
N ARG A 93 -19.51 25.06 -6.20
CA ARG A 93 -18.99 24.56 -7.49
C ARG A 93 -18.40 23.18 -7.28
N ILE A 94 -18.75 22.26 -8.16
CA ILE A 94 -18.35 20.86 -8.15
C ILE A 94 -17.67 20.55 -9.48
N ARG A 95 -16.55 19.81 -9.43
CA ARG A 95 -15.92 19.20 -10.59
C ARG A 95 -15.82 17.69 -10.37
N ALA A 96 -16.37 16.92 -11.30
CA ALA A 96 -16.29 15.46 -11.29
C ALA A 96 -14.86 15.02 -11.63
N VAL A 97 -14.22 14.23 -10.75
CA VAL A 97 -12.84 13.74 -10.96
C VAL A 97 -12.80 12.24 -11.19
N LYS A 98 -13.55 11.45 -10.41
CA LYS A 98 -13.66 10.00 -10.54
C LYS A 98 -15.12 9.57 -10.48
N GLY A 99 -15.43 8.50 -11.21
CA GLY A 99 -16.76 7.89 -11.15
C GLY A 99 -17.13 7.41 -9.75
N GLY A 100 -18.41 7.45 -9.42
CA GLY A 100 -18.94 7.04 -8.13
C GLY A 100 -20.17 7.84 -7.69
N GLU A 101 -20.73 7.45 -6.56
CA GLU A 101 -21.89 8.07 -5.94
C GLU A 101 -21.46 8.91 -4.73
N PHE A 102 -21.84 10.18 -4.73
CA PHE A 102 -21.41 11.16 -3.73
C PHE A 102 -22.60 11.88 -3.10
N LEU A 103 -22.51 12.12 -1.80
CA LEU A 103 -23.44 12.93 -1.05
C LEU A 103 -22.78 14.27 -0.71
N ILE A 104 -23.37 15.36 -1.20
CA ILE A 104 -22.90 16.72 -0.95
C ILE A 104 -23.73 17.33 0.16
N SER A 105 -23.12 17.55 1.33
CA SER A 105 -23.75 18.21 2.46
C SER A 105 -23.50 19.71 2.43
N ALA A 106 -24.56 20.50 2.48
CA ALA A 106 -24.53 21.93 2.69
C ALA A 106 -24.83 22.23 4.17
N ILE A 107 -23.85 22.74 4.91
CA ILE A 107 -23.93 22.96 6.37
C ILE A 107 -23.92 24.45 6.67
N VAL A 108 -24.88 24.91 7.48
CA VAL A 108 -24.92 26.30 7.95
C VAL A 108 -23.89 26.49 9.06
N ALA A 109 -22.97 27.44 8.89
CA ALA A 109 -21.82 27.60 9.79
C ALA A 109 -22.20 28.00 11.23
N THR A 110 -23.29 28.74 11.40
CA THR A 110 -23.69 29.36 12.67
C THR A 110 -24.82 28.61 13.39
N ALA A 111 -25.57 27.75 12.68
CA ALA A 111 -26.68 26.99 13.24
C ALA A 111 -26.22 25.57 13.57
N ARG A 112 -26.35 25.16 14.86
CA ARG A 112 -25.91 23.83 15.30
C ARG A 112 -26.70 22.74 14.56
N ASN A 113 -25.99 22.02 13.69
CA ASN A 113 -26.42 20.82 12.96
C ASN A 113 -27.42 21.03 11.80
N LEU A 114 -27.68 22.27 11.37
CA LEU A 114 -28.57 22.48 10.23
C LEU A 114 -27.84 22.18 8.91
N ARG A 115 -28.35 21.21 8.14
CA ARG A 115 -27.77 20.80 6.86
C ARG A 115 -28.81 20.35 5.86
N GLY A 116 -28.48 20.51 4.59
CA GLY A 116 -29.16 19.92 3.44
C GLY A 116 -28.21 18.97 2.72
N GLU A 117 -28.75 18.05 1.93
CA GLU A 117 -27.97 17.06 1.20
C GLU A 117 -28.46 16.95 -0.24
N ALA A 118 -27.51 16.75 -1.17
CA ALA A 118 -27.78 16.52 -2.58
C ALA A 118 -26.97 15.32 -3.07
N MET A 119 -27.59 14.49 -3.91
CA MET A 119 -26.92 13.35 -4.53
C MET A 119 -26.20 13.79 -5.80
N VAL A 120 -24.93 13.41 -5.94
CA VAL A 120 -24.17 13.61 -7.17
C VAL A 120 -23.63 12.27 -7.64
N SER A 121 -24.16 11.78 -8.75
CA SER A 121 -23.73 10.55 -9.41
C SER A 121 -22.75 10.89 -10.53
N VAL A 122 -21.53 10.39 -10.46
CA VAL A 122 -20.53 10.54 -11.53
C VAL A 122 -20.42 9.21 -12.27
N ALA A 123 -20.79 9.19 -13.55
CA ALA A 123 -20.67 8.01 -14.38
C ALA A 123 -19.20 7.58 -14.49
N PHE A 124 -18.94 6.28 -14.33
CA PHE A 124 -17.61 5.74 -14.63
C PHE A 124 -17.36 5.84 -16.14
N PRO A 125 -16.17 6.30 -16.57
CA PRO A 125 -15.82 6.26 -17.98
C PRO A 125 -15.85 4.81 -18.49
N PRO A 126 -16.21 4.59 -19.77
CA PRO A 126 -16.25 3.24 -20.32
C PRO A 126 -14.83 2.65 -20.32
N VAL A 127 -14.75 1.33 -20.11
CA VAL A 127 -13.47 0.61 -20.26
C VAL A 127 -13.01 0.72 -21.71
N ASP A 128 -11.76 1.11 -21.90
CA ASP A 128 -11.13 1.31 -23.21
C ASP A 128 -10.21 0.13 -23.57
N ARG A 129 -9.44 -0.37 -22.60
CA ARG A 129 -8.41 -1.39 -22.85
C ARG A 129 -8.28 -2.39 -21.70
N ILE A 130 -7.85 -3.60 -22.04
CA ILE A 130 -7.37 -4.61 -21.08
C ILE A 130 -5.89 -4.84 -21.33
N ASP A 131 -5.05 -4.60 -20.33
CA ASP A 131 -3.63 -4.95 -20.38
C ASP A 131 -3.41 -6.30 -19.69
N VAL A 132 -2.86 -7.27 -20.42
CA VAL A 132 -2.57 -8.61 -19.90
C VAL A 132 -1.07 -8.81 -19.75
N THR A 133 -0.62 -9.20 -18.56
CA THR A 133 0.79 -9.53 -18.27
C THR A 133 0.89 -10.94 -17.68
N PRO A 134 1.80 -11.80 -18.17
CA PRO A 134 2.74 -11.59 -19.28
C PRO A 134 2.07 -11.55 -20.67
N LEU A 135 2.78 -11.02 -21.67
CA LEU A 135 2.30 -10.83 -23.06
C LEU A 135 2.37 -12.11 -23.94
N GLY A 136 2.58 -13.28 -23.35
CA GLY A 136 2.67 -14.53 -24.09
C GLY A 136 4.07 -14.87 -24.58
N GLY A 137 4.14 -15.71 -25.62
CA GLY A 137 5.40 -16.23 -26.19
C GLY A 137 5.45 -17.76 -26.18
N SER A 138 6.67 -18.32 -26.07
CA SER A 138 6.85 -19.78 -26.04
C SER A 138 6.89 -20.32 -24.61
N THR A 139 6.18 -21.41 -24.34
CA THR A 139 6.25 -22.16 -23.08
C THR A 139 6.30 -23.67 -23.35
N TYR A 140 6.39 -24.48 -22.31
CA TYR A 140 6.47 -25.92 -22.40
C TYR A 140 5.25 -26.60 -21.77
N VAL A 141 4.93 -27.79 -22.26
CA VAL A 141 3.94 -28.68 -21.63
C VAL A 141 4.27 -28.87 -20.14
N GLY A 142 3.24 -28.80 -19.30
CA GLY A 142 3.33 -28.91 -17.83
C GLY A 142 3.63 -27.59 -17.11
N VAL A 143 3.94 -26.50 -17.81
CA VAL A 143 4.15 -25.19 -17.20
C VAL A 143 2.81 -24.53 -16.89
N ALA A 144 2.70 -23.99 -15.67
CA ALA A 144 1.61 -23.10 -15.27
C ALA A 144 2.11 -21.65 -15.23
N THR A 145 1.38 -20.73 -15.86
CA THR A 145 1.73 -19.31 -15.93
C THR A 145 0.57 -18.46 -15.43
N ARG A 146 0.81 -17.67 -14.39
CA ARG A 146 -0.18 -16.74 -13.84
C ARG A 146 -0.19 -15.44 -14.64
N HIS A 147 -1.38 -15.03 -15.05
CA HIS A 147 -1.61 -13.75 -15.72
C HIS A 147 -2.31 -12.77 -14.77
N ARG A 148 -2.09 -11.48 -15.04
CA ARG A 148 -2.86 -10.37 -14.52
C ARG A 148 -3.48 -9.63 -15.70
N ALA A 149 -4.77 -9.35 -15.61
CA ALA A 149 -5.45 -8.42 -16.51
C ALA A 149 -5.78 -7.14 -15.72
N THR A 150 -5.45 -5.99 -16.29
CA THR A 150 -5.75 -4.67 -15.74
C THR A 150 -6.70 -3.96 -16.71
N LEU A 151 -7.85 -3.50 -16.23
CA LEU A 151 -8.79 -2.71 -17.01
C LEU A 151 -8.40 -1.24 -16.93
N LEU A 152 -8.32 -0.59 -18.08
CA LEU A 152 -8.09 0.85 -18.20
C LEU A 152 -9.29 1.50 -18.88
N ASP A 153 -9.74 2.62 -18.33
CA ASP A 153 -10.78 3.42 -18.95
C ASP A 153 -10.23 4.44 -19.96
N THR A 154 -11.13 5.18 -20.60
CA THR A 154 -10.76 6.22 -21.58
C THR A 154 -9.95 7.39 -21.00
N ALA A 155 -9.83 7.50 -19.68
CA ALA A 155 -9.00 8.47 -18.98
C ALA A 155 -7.64 7.88 -18.55
N GLU A 156 -7.32 6.66 -19.00
CA GLU A 156 -6.13 5.88 -18.62
C GLU A 156 -6.07 5.49 -17.13
N ASP A 157 -7.19 5.57 -16.40
CA ASP A 157 -7.27 5.15 -15.00
C ASP A 157 -7.60 3.65 -14.89
N GLU A 158 -7.03 3.00 -13.88
CA GLU A 158 -7.35 1.60 -13.57
C GLU A 158 -8.78 1.46 -13.04
N ARG A 159 -9.48 0.44 -13.55
CA ARG A 159 -10.85 0.09 -13.18
C ARG A 159 -10.91 -1.28 -12.52
N ASP A 160 -11.74 -1.38 -11.49
CA ASP A 160 -12.18 -2.66 -10.97
C ASP A 160 -13.22 -3.26 -11.91
N GLY A 161 -13.09 -4.55 -12.20
CA GLY A 161 -14.07 -5.30 -12.99
C GLY A 161 -13.80 -6.80 -12.96
N GLU A 162 -14.83 -7.58 -13.27
CA GLU A 162 -14.70 -9.04 -13.36
C GLU A 162 -14.07 -9.42 -14.69
N ILE A 163 -12.96 -10.17 -14.64
CA ILE A 163 -12.29 -10.70 -15.82
C ILE A 163 -12.75 -12.12 -16.08
N ARG A 164 -13.29 -12.35 -17.27
CA ARG A 164 -13.57 -13.69 -17.78
C ARG A 164 -12.40 -14.19 -18.61
N TRP A 165 -11.82 -15.31 -18.19
CA TRP A 165 -10.72 -15.96 -18.89
C TRP A 165 -11.20 -17.12 -19.76
N SER A 166 -10.58 -17.29 -20.93
CA SER A 166 -10.80 -18.45 -21.80
C SER A 166 -9.57 -18.78 -22.64
N THR A 167 -9.49 -19.99 -23.18
CA THR A 167 -8.48 -20.38 -24.17
C THR A 167 -9.15 -20.78 -25.48
N SER A 168 -8.45 -20.60 -26.60
CA SER A 168 -8.94 -21.02 -27.92
C SER A 168 -9.00 -22.54 -28.10
N ASP A 169 -8.21 -23.29 -27.34
CA ASP A 169 -8.14 -24.75 -27.39
C ASP A 169 -7.80 -25.33 -26.00
N GLY A 170 -8.80 -25.93 -25.35
CA GLY A 170 -8.67 -26.56 -24.04
C GLY A 170 -7.83 -27.85 -24.01
N GLY A 171 -7.63 -28.49 -25.17
CA GLY A 171 -6.75 -29.65 -25.31
C GLY A 171 -5.27 -29.27 -25.33
N VAL A 172 -4.95 -28.08 -25.81
CA VAL A 172 -3.59 -27.50 -25.81
C VAL A 172 -3.28 -26.83 -24.47
N ALA A 173 -4.19 -25.99 -23.96
CA ALA A 173 -4.05 -25.37 -22.65
C ALA A 173 -5.40 -24.97 -22.03
N THR A 174 -5.49 -25.01 -20.71
CA THR A 174 -6.65 -24.52 -19.95
C THR A 174 -6.27 -23.30 -19.12
N VAL A 175 -7.24 -22.43 -18.86
CA VAL A 175 -7.08 -21.31 -17.91
C VAL A 175 -8.13 -21.39 -16.81
N ASP A 176 -7.76 -21.10 -15.58
CA ASP A 176 -8.70 -20.97 -14.47
C ASP A 176 -9.27 -19.55 -14.31
N ARG A 177 -10.20 -19.36 -13.37
CA ARG A 177 -10.80 -18.05 -13.11
C ARG A 177 -9.81 -17.01 -12.56
N PHE A 178 -8.63 -17.42 -12.13
CA PHE A 178 -7.60 -16.56 -11.57
C PHE A 178 -6.53 -16.17 -12.61
N GLY A 179 -6.72 -16.56 -13.88
CA GLY A 179 -5.79 -16.27 -14.97
C GLY A 179 -4.56 -17.19 -14.99
N ILE A 180 -4.62 -18.36 -14.36
CA ILE A 180 -3.53 -19.34 -14.41
C ILE A 180 -3.72 -20.23 -15.64
N LEU A 181 -2.89 -20.02 -16.66
CA LEU A 181 -2.82 -20.86 -17.86
C LEU A 181 -1.96 -22.08 -17.59
N THR A 182 -2.48 -23.28 -17.87
CA THR A 182 -1.76 -24.57 -17.73
C THR A 182 -1.64 -25.22 -19.09
N ALA A 183 -0.40 -25.51 -19.50
CA ALA A 183 -0.06 -26.13 -20.78
C ALA A 183 -0.16 -27.66 -20.73
N HIS A 184 -0.91 -28.27 -21.65
CA HIS A 184 -1.17 -29.72 -21.68
C HIS A 184 -0.56 -30.44 -22.88
N ALA A 185 -0.60 -29.82 -24.05
CA ALA A 185 -0.11 -30.41 -25.28
C ALA A 185 0.61 -29.37 -26.16
N PRO A 186 1.51 -29.80 -27.05
CA PRO A 186 2.13 -28.90 -28.02
C PRO A 186 1.09 -28.30 -28.96
N GLY A 187 1.26 -27.03 -29.32
CA GLY A 187 0.36 -26.32 -30.22
C GLY A 187 0.32 -24.82 -29.98
N SER A 188 -0.39 -24.11 -30.87
CA SER A 188 -0.68 -22.68 -30.70
C SER A 188 -2.01 -22.49 -30.00
N VAL A 189 -2.05 -21.65 -28.98
CA VAL A 189 -3.27 -21.31 -28.24
C VAL A 189 -3.32 -19.82 -27.95
N VAL A 190 -4.53 -19.25 -27.97
CA VAL A 190 -4.77 -17.86 -27.54
C VAL A 190 -5.46 -17.90 -26.19
N LEU A 191 -4.87 -17.20 -25.22
CA LEU A 191 -5.49 -16.85 -23.95
C LEU A 191 -6.25 -15.54 -24.14
N ARG A 192 -7.53 -15.52 -23.79
CA ARG A 192 -8.39 -14.33 -23.88
C ARG A 192 -8.85 -13.88 -22.50
N ALA A 193 -8.64 -12.60 -22.21
CA ALA A 193 -9.27 -11.88 -21.11
C ALA A 193 -10.43 -11.05 -21.67
N GLU A 194 -11.61 -11.16 -21.08
CA GLU A 194 -12.81 -10.41 -21.49
C GLU A 194 -13.42 -9.72 -20.28
N ALA A 195 -13.79 -8.44 -20.45
CA ALA A 195 -14.51 -7.66 -19.46
C ALA A 195 -15.33 -6.58 -20.15
N GLU A 196 -16.55 -6.33 -19.66
CA GLU A 196 -17.43 -5.24 -20.14
C GLU A 196 -17.60 -5.15 -21.68
N GLY A 197 -17.55 -6.29 -22.38
CA GLY A 197 -17.74 -6.37 -23.83
C GLY A 197 -16.48 -6.10 -24.67
N ILE A 198 -15.33 -5.80 -24.04
CA ILE A 198 -14.02 -5.74 -24.70
C ILE A 198 -13.17 -6.96 -24.34
N SER A 199 -12.14 -7.23 -25.14
CA SER A 199 -11.25 -8.37 -24.92
C SER A 199 -9.80 -8.06 -25.29
N ALA A 200 -8.87 -8.71 -24.59
CA ALA A 200 -7.46 -8.76 -24.96
C ALA A 200 -6.99 -10.20 -25.13
N ASP A 201 -6.18 -10.42 -26.16
CA ASP A 201 -5.67 -11.73 -26.55
C ASP A 201 -4.16 -11.82 -26.33
N VAL A 202 -3.72 -12.95 -25.78
CA VAL A 202 -2.33 -13.30 -25.56
C VAL A 202 -2.03 -14.61 -26.27
N ALA A 203 -1.09 -14.59 -27.22
CA ALA A 203 -0.74 -15.76 -28.01
C ALA A 203 0.38 -16.58 -27.34
N TYR A 204 0.20 -17.90 -27.34
CA TYR A 204 1.17 -18.87 -26.84
C TYR A 204 1.55 -19.90 -27.90
N GLU A 205 2.84 -20.20 -27.96
CA GLU A 205 3.39 -21.39 -28.63
C GLU A 205 3.82 -22.40 -27.57
N ILE A 206 3.09 -23.51 -27.43
CA ILE A 206 3.40 -24.56 -26.47
C ILE A 206 4.23 -25.63 -27.17
N ARG A 207 5.39 -25.92 -26.58
CA ARG A 207 6.34 -26.93 -27.08
C ARG A 207 6.39 -28.13 -26.15
N GLU A 208 6.79 -29.28 -26.68
CA GLU A 208 7.15 -30.41 -25.83
C GLU A 208 8.24 -30.00 -24.85
N ASN A 209 8.10 -30.41 -23.60
CA ASN A 209 9.11 -30.14 -22.60
C ASN A 209 10.34 -31.03 -22.91
N PRO A 210 11.50 -30.46 -23.26
CA PRO A 210 12.68 -31.25 -23.59
C PRO A 210 13.26 -31.96 -22.35
N ALA A 211 12.90 -31.51 -21.15
CA ALA A 211 13.30 -32.15 -19.90
C ALA A 211 12.36 -33.31 -19.57
N ALA A 212 12.54 -34.45 -20.23
CA ALA A 212 11.85 -35.69 -19.88
C ALA A 212 12.33 -36.29 -18.55
N ARG A 213 13.55 -35.93 -18.13
CA ARG A 213 14.18 -36.34 -16.87
C ARG A 213 15.24 -35.32 -16.46
N LEU A 214 15.45 -35.15 -15.16
CA LEU A 214 16.68 -34.54 -14.66
C LEU A 214 17.82 -35.55 -14.92
N THR A 215 18.91 -35.09 -15.53
CA THR A 215 20.10 -35.94 -15.70
C THR A 215 20.78 -36.15 -14.35
N ASP A 216 21.50 -37.25 -14.18
CA ASP A 216 22.30 -37.50 -12.97
C ASP A 216 23.29 -36.36 -12.73
N GLU A 217 23.84 -35.76 -13.78
CA GLU A 217 24.72 -34.59 -13.69
C GLU A 217 24.03 -33.40 -13.01
N ILE A 218 22.75 -33.13 -13.31
CA ILE A 218 21.99 -32.03 -12.67
C ILE A 218 21.53 -32.45 -11.28
N LEU A 219 21.03 -33.67 -11.12
CA LEU A 219 20.47 -34.19 -9.87
C LEU A 219 21.53 -34.31 -8.78
N TRP A 220 22.73 -34.73 -9.14
CA TRP A 220 23.88 -34.93 -8.24
C TRP A 220 24.93 -33.82 -8.36
N ARG A 221 24.61 -32.73 -9.08
CA ARG A 221 25.49 -31.56 -9.16
C ARG A 221 25.79 -31.08 -7.74
N GLN A 222 27.06 -30.91 -7.41
CA GLN A 222 27.43 -30.24 -6.17
C GLN A 222 26.80 -28.84 -6.16
N LYS A 223 26.06 -28.54 -5.10
CA LYS A 223 25.48 -27.22 -4.91
C LYS A 223 26.54 -26.31 -4.30
N GLU A 224 26.70 -25.12 -4.88
CA GLU A 224 27.57 -24.09 -4.31
C GLU A 224 27.08 -23.79 -2.88
N GLN A 225 28.00 -23.92 -1.93
CA GLN A 225 27.79 -23.66 -0.51
C GLN A 225 28.07 -22.17 -0.24
N PHE A 226 27.50 -21.61 0.83
CA PHE A 226 27.67 -20.18 1.16
C PHE A 226 29.15 -19.77 1.31
N SER A 227 30.02 -20.71 1.70
CA SER A 227 31.47 -20.53 1.80
C SER A 227 32.19 -20.34 0.46
N ASP A 228 31.60 -20.78 -0.66
CA ASP A 228 32.23 -20.66 -1.99
C ASP A 228 32.33 -19.19 -2.44
N GLY A 229 31.41 -18.34 -1.98
CA GLY A 229 31.41 -16.90 -2.28
C GLY A 229 32.43 -16.07 -1.51
N VAL A 230 32.96 -16.59 -0.39
CA VAL A 230 33.93 -15.88 0.48
C VAL A 230 35.33 -16.51 0.44
N GLY A 231 35.46 -17.69 -0.19
CA GLY A 231 36.71 -18.43 -0.34
C GLY A 231 36.98 -19.41 0.80
N TYR A 232 37.57 -20.54 0.45
CA TYR A 232 37.79 -21.67 1.37
C TYR A 232 38.81 -21.39 2.48
N SER A 233 39.73 -20.44 2.28
CA SER A 233 40.81 -20.15 3.23
C SER A 233 40.39 -19.27 4.39
N TRP A 234 39.29 -18.50 4.28
CA TRP A 234 38.90 -17.51 5.28
C TRP A 234 38.66 -18.12 6.65
N ILE A 235 38.06 -19.31 6.70
CA ILE A 235 37.76 -20.01 7.96
C ILE A 235 39.07 -20.41 8.66
N ASP A 236 40.02 -20.94 7.90
CA ASP A 236 41.32 -21.33 8.45
C ASP A 236 42.13 -20.11 8.86
N SER A 237 42.06 -19.01 8.09
CA SER A 237 42.69 -17.73 8.43
C SER A 237 42.10 -17.08 9.69
N LEU A 238 40.79 -17.15 9.90
CA LEU A 238 40.14 -16.63 11.12
C LEU A 238 40.54 -17.44 12.36
N LYS A 239 40.65 -18.78 12.22
CA LYS A 239 41.17 -19.65 13.28
C LYS A 239 42.62 -19.30 13.62
N GLU A 240 43.47 -19.17 12.60
CA GLU A 240 44.89 -18.81 12.79
C GLU A 240 45.05 -17.43 13.45
N MET A 241 44.27 -16.43 13.01
CA MET A 241 44.24 -15.12 13.65
C MET A 241 43.84 -15.23 15.12
N ALA A 242 42.75 -15.94 15.43
CA ALA A 242 42.28 -16.10 16.80
C ALA A 242 43.29 -16.85 17.69
N GLU A 243 44.02 -17.82 17.14
CA GLU A 243 45.11 -18.51 17.83
C GLU A 243 46.26 -17.56 18.22
N GLY A 244 46.55 -16.57 17.36
CA GLY A 244 47.55 -15.53 17.63
C GLY A 244 47.08 -14.45 18.62
N GLU A 245 45.78 -14.14 18.64
CA GLU A 245 45.23 -13.07 19.50
C GLU A 245 44.83 -13.52 20.91
N ILE A 246 44.33 -14.75 21.05
CA ILE A 246 43.84 -15.26 22.34
C ILE A 246 44.86 -16.21 22.95
N GLY A 247 45.42 -15.84 24.10
CA GLY A 247 46.36 -16.70 24.83
C GLY A 247 45.65 -17.85 25.55
N ASP A 248 46.36 -18.97 25.74
CA ASP A 248 45.84 -20.16 26.45
C ASP A 248 45.35 -19.83 27.87
N GLY A 249 46.01 -18.89 28.55
CA GLY A 249 45.59 -18.41 29.87
C GLY A 249 44.27 -17.64 29.86
N GLN A 250 43.92 -16.97 28.75
CA GLN A 250 42.61 -16.32 28.60
C GLN A 250 41.52 -17.36 28.40
N LEU A 251 41.76 -18.37 27.54
CA LEU A 251 40.82 -19.46 27.31
C LEU A 251 40.61 -20.30 28.59
N ALA A 252 41.67 -20.63 29.32
CA ALA A 252 41.58 -21.36 30.59
C ALA A 252 40.74 -20.63 31.65
N ARG A 253 40.62 -19.30 31.55
CA ARG A 253 39.80 -18.47 32.44
C ARG A 253 38.49 -18.02 31.79
N ALA A 254 38.11 -18.61 30.65
CA ALA A 254 36.93 -18.20 29.89
C ALA A 254 35.65 -18.25 30.73
N ALA A 255 35.43 -19.32 31.50
CA ALA A 255 34.25 -19.48 32.35
C ALA A 255 34.12 -18.38 33.43
N ALA A 256 35.24 -17.80 33.88
CA ALA A 256 35.20 -16.69 34.84
C ALA A 256 34.76 -15.37 34.19
N ARG A 257 35.06 -15.17 32.90
CA ARG A 257 34.70 -13.97 32.14
C ARG A 257 33.34 -14.09 31.46
N PHE A 258 33.02 -15.26 30.94
CA PHE A 258 31.82 -15.58 30.18
C PHE A 258 31.13 -16.79 30.82
N PRO A 259 30.41 -16.61 31.95
CA PRO A 259 29.78 -17.72 32.66
C PRO A 259 28.61 -18.35 31.88
N THR A 260 27.94 -17.57 31.02
CA THR A 260 26.90 -18.04 30.09
C THR A 260 27.48 -18.14 28.69
N ASN A 261 27.21 -19.26 28.00
CA ASN A 261 27.77 -19.61 26.69
C ASN A 261 29.30 -19.49 26.68
N THR A 262 29.95 -20.24 27.59
CA THR A 262 31.41 -20.22 27.75
C THR A 262 32.08 -20.66 26.44
N PRO A 263 32.97 -19.85 25.83
CA PRO A 263 33.66 -20.24 24.60
C PRO A 263 34.65 -21.39 24.87
N LEU A 264 34.63 -22.40 24.01
CA LEU A 264 35.44 -23.62 24.12
C LEU A 264 36.73 -23.58 23.28
N THR A 265 36.80 -22.67 22.31
CA THR A 265 37.97 -22.46 21.44
C THR A 265 38.39 -21.00 21.49
N LYS A 266 39.63 -20.71 21.08
CA LYS A 266 40.13 -19.32 20.97
C LYS A 266 39.37 -18.51 19.92
N GLU A 267 39.00 -19.14 18.80
CA GLU A 267 38.09 -18.57 17.81
C GLU A 267 36.75 -18.15 18.44
N ALA A 268 36.09 -19.08 19.15
CA ALA A 268 34.83 -18.76 19.84
C ALA A 268 35.02 -17.68 20.90
N TYR A 269 36.17 -17.65 21.59
CA TYR A 269 36.50 -16.62 22.57
C TYR A 269 36.64 -15.24 21.94
N LEU A 270 37.27 -15.15 20.77
CA LEU A 270 37.38 -13.93 19.99
C LEU A 270 36.00 -13.42 19.58
N TYR A 271 35.16 -14.27 18.97
CA TYR A 271 33.79 -13.90 18.60
C TYR A 271 32.95 -13.51 19.82
N ARG A 272 33.06 -14.24 20.93
CA ARG A 272 32.34 -13.93 22.17
C ARG A 272 32.76 -12.59 22.75
N SER A 273 34.04 -12.24 22.63
CA SER A 273 34.60 -10.95 23.08
C SER A 273 34.09 -9.79 22.22
N ILE A 274 34.07 -9.95 20.89
CA ILE A 274 33.49 -8.96 19.95
C ILE A 274 31.99 -8.79 20.22
N PHE A 275 31.26 -9.90 20.37
CA PHE A 275 29.83 -9.83 20.71
C PHE A 275 29.60 -9.07 22.02
N ALA A 276 30.39 -9.38 23.07
CA ALA A 276 30.27 -8.71 24.37
C ALA A 276 30.55 -7.21 24.32
N SER A 277 31.44 -6.74 23.43
CA SER A 277 31.74 -5.31 23.31
C SER A 277 30.60 -4.51 22.66
N HIS A 278 29.81 -5.15 21.80
CA HIS A 278 28.68 -4.51 21.14
C HIS A 278 27.33 -4.73 21.86
N PHE A 279 27.16 -5.91 22.47
CA PHE A 279 25.92 -6.34 23.09
C PHE A 279 26.16 -6.77 24.55
N PRO A 280 26.35 -5.80 25.46
CA PRO A 280 26.59 -6.11 26.86
C PRO A 280 25.32 -6.65 27.53
N GLY A 281 25.52 -7.57 28.48
CA GLY A 281 24.46 -8.06 29.37
C GLY A 281 23.85 -9.41 28.97
N GLU A 282 23.30 -10.08 29.98
CA GLU A 282 22.76 -11.44 29.89
C GLU A 282 21.62 -11.63 28.88
N PRO A 283 20.66 -10.69 28.72
CA PRO A 283 19.56 -10.87 27.75
C PRO A 283 20.04 -11.03 26.31
N ALA A 284 21.09 -10.31 25.90
CA ALA A 284 21.63 -10.42 24.55
C ALA A 284 22.27 -11.79 24.29
N VAL A 285 22.96 -12.34 25.29
CA VAL A 285 23.58 -13.67 25.22
C VAL A 285 22.52 -14.75 25.04
N ARG A 286 21.39 -14.64 25.75
CA ARG A 286 20.27 -15.60 25.67
C ARG A 286 19.56 -15.63 24.32
N CYS A 287 19.72 -14.60 23.49
CA CYS A 287 19.20 -14.58 22.12
C CYS A 287 20.07 -15.40 21.14
N ALA A 288 21.30 -15.76 21.53
CA ALA A 288 22.19 -16.59 20.74
C ALA A 288 22.21 -18.02 21.32
N PRO A 289 21.50 -18.99 20.71
CA PRO A 289 21.48 -20.36 21.21
C PRO A 289 22.88 -20.99 21.10
N GLU A 290 23.25 -21.79 22.11
CA GLU A 290 24.51 -22.53 22.14
C GLU A 290 24.33 -24.00 21.72
N GLY A 291 25.44 -24.67 21.42
CA GLY A 291 25.50 -26.09 21.13
C GLY A 291 26.27 -26.42 19.85
N PRO A 292 26.46 -27.72 19.57
CA PRO A 292 27.12 -28.15 18.35
C PRO A 292 26.30 -27.76 17.12
N SER A 293 26.98 -27.30 16.07
CA SER A 293 26.38 -26.84 14.82
C SER A 293 27.01 -27.60 13.65
N ILE A 294 26.19 -27.90 12.64
CA ILE A 294 26.68 -28.34 11.33
C ILE A 294 26.16 -27.35 10.29
N ALA A 295 27.08 -26.75 9.53
CA ALA A 295 26.79 -25.56 8.73
C ALA A 295 26.06 -24.48 9.57
N CYS A 296 24.98 -23.91 9.03
CA CYS A 296 24.12 -22.93 9.69
C CYS A 296 22.94 -23.55 10.49
N SER A 297 23.07 -24.80 10.95
CA SER A 297 21.97 -25.55 11.58
C SER A 297 22.18 -25.79 13.07
N THR A 298 21.08 -25.82 13.83
CA THR A 298 21.09 -26.07 15.28
C THR A 298 21.47 -27.53 15.61
N PRO A 299 21.70 -27.88 16.89
CA PRO A 299 21.96 -29.27 17.30
C PRO A 299 20.90 -30.28 16.84
N ALA A 300 19.68 -29.83 16.50
CA ALA A 300 18.64 -30.68 15.95
C ALA A 300 19.05 -31.35 14.63
N ALA A 301 19.77 -30.63 13.76
CA ALA A 301 20.22 -31.19 12.48
C ALA A 301 21.28 -32.28 12.66
N ILE A 302 22.13 -32.15 13.68
CA ILE A 302 23.12 -33.18 14.03
C ILE A 302 22.43 -34.48 14.48
N ALA A 303 21.24 -34.39 15.09
CA ALA A 303 20.46 -35.55 15.50
C ALA A 303 19.74 -36.26 14.34
N TRP A 304 19.68 -35.66 13.14
CA TRP A 304 18.99 -36.25 11.98
C TRP A 304 19.80 -37.36 11.31
N ASP A 305 21.13 -37.30 11.38
CA ASP A 305 22.03 -38.28 10.79
C ASP A 305 23.17 -38.63 11.76
N PRO A 306 23.33 -39.90 12.16
CA PRO A 306 24.45 -40.35 13.00
C PRO A 306 25.83 -39.96 12.47
N ALA A 307 26.00 -39.82 11.15
CA ALA A 307 27.25 -39.38 10.54
C ALA A 307 27.65 -37.95 10.95
N PHE A 308 26.69 -37.08 11.29
CA PHE A 308 26.95 -35.70 11.70
C PHE A 308 27.40 -35.57 13.16
N ALA A 309 27.14 -36.58 14.00
CA ALA A 309 27.45 -36.54 15.43
C ALA A 309 28.95 -36.36 15.74
N GLY A 310 29.83 -36.79 14.83
CA GLY A 310 31.30 -36.63 14.93
C GLY A 310 31.88 -35.51 14.05
N MET A 311 31.04 -34.76 13.34
CA MET A 311 31.45 -33.80 12.29
C MET A 311 30.81 -32.44 12.51
N ALA A 312 30.89 -31.91 13.73
CA ALA A 312 30.42 -30.57 14.06
C ALA A 312 31.32 -29.51 13.39
N ASP A 313 31.08 -29.25 12.12
CA ASP A 313 31.74 -28.21 11.33
C ASP A 313 30.73 -27.12 10.94
N PRO A 314 30.82 -25.91 11.53
CA PRO A 314 29.92 -24.81 11.20
C PRO A 314 30.26 -24.14 9.85
N SER A 315 31.36 -24.54 9.18
CA SER A 315 31.84 -23.93 7.93
C SER A 315 30.88 -24.04 6.76
N GLY A 316 29.98 -25.02 6.79
CA GLY A 316 29.13 -25.36 5.65
C GLY A 316 29.88 -26.05 4.51
N ARG A 317 31.14 -26.48 4.73
CA ARG A 317 31.91 -27.31 3.79
C ARG A 317 31.16 -28.61 3.49
N ALA A 318 31.24 -29.05 2.24
CA ALA A 318 30.65 -30.31 1.80
C ALA A 318 31.14 -31.48 2.68
N VAL A 319 30.19 -32.29 3.17
CA VAL A 319 30.49 -33.48 3.95
C VAL A 319 31.23 -34.49 3.06
N GLN A 320 32.41 -34.93 3.51
CA GLN A 320 33.23 -35.90 2.78
C GLN A 320 32.44 -37.19 2.51
N GLY A 321 32.54 -37.72 1.29
CA GLY A 321 31.91 -38.99 0.90
C GLY A 321 30.56 -38.88 0.20
N VAL A 322 29.94 -37.70 0.15
CA VAL A 322 28.68 -37.47 -0.61
C VAL A 322 28.97 -37.08 -2.07
N HIS A 323 29.95 -36.21 -2.30
CA HIS A 323 30.38 -35.82 -3.64
C HIS A 323 31.78 -36.38 -3.92
N ALA A 324 31.94 -37.08 -5.04
CA ALA A 324 33.23 -37.66 -5.46
C ALA A 324 34.26 -36.60 -5.93
N HIS A 325 33.80 -35.37 -6.17
CA HIS A 325 34.59 -34.25 -6.69
C HIS A 325 34.43 -32.99 -5.82
N SER A 326 34.52 -33.13 -4.50
CA SER A 326 34.65 -31.96 -3.62
C SER A 326 36.07 -31.37 -3.75
N TYR A 327 36.18 -30.04 -3.83
CA TYR A 327 37.43 -29.28 -3.85
C TYR A 327 38.38 -29.64 -2.69
#